data_AF-A0A7S9KRS0-F1
#
_entry.id   AF-A0A7S9KRS0-F1
#
_cell.length_a   1.000
_cell.length_b   1.000
_cell.length_c   1.000
_cell.angle_alpha   90.00
_cell.angle_beta   90.00
_cell.angle_gamma   90.00
#
_symmetry.space_group_name_H-M   'P 1'
#
loop_
_entity.id
_entity.type
_entity.pdbx_description
1 polymer ?
#
loop_
_entity_poly.entity_id
_entity_poly.type
_entity_poly.pdbx_seq_one_letter_code
_entity_poly.pdbx_strand_id
1 'polypeptide(L)'
;MSVTLASTTTNNSTTTSRLPSPAPIDHDDDEVTPLQPPTSSLPCGLRPQKSISITLTGPSIFTVSATLLLSIHYLGSRLTECLVLVAPLVVLLRNDYENFLNLGPGGTPSTVYGYLQISWWRLWALRDPFTAPVVLSSSQIGGILQKQGLPYRSGPRPIVAGIAPQRQLDQHGSRHSYQMLRRAMVKLGTRSPLRFGTERSCVEKHGLALFAKYALRTNCQGEIVHVHDSDHSMHMCLHPDDIKVVLSKGWGQRHPLARNGWVLQMPVSPDFVMIYAPRYTTDEQELQIVYRIIEAAIWYTSEEKVSLS
;
A
#
# COMPACT_ATOMS: atom_id res chain seq x y z
N MET A 1 -34.92 58.87 48.33
CA MET A 1 -36.37 58.72 48.10
C MET A 1 -36.64 57.29 47.65
N SER A 2 -37.85 56.77 47.90
CA SER A 2 -38.39 55.50 47.35
C SER A 2 -37.57 54.20 47.50
N VAL A 3 -37.76 53.60 48.68
CA VAL A 3 -37.80 52.16 49.03
C VAL A 3 -38.39 51.30 47.87
N THR A 4 -38.08 50.01 47.65
CA THR A 4 -38.66 48.86 48.43
C THR A 4 -38.12 47.47 48.00
N LEU A 5 -37.66 46.68 49.01
CA LEU A 5 -37.55 45.18 49.17
C LEU A 5 -37.05 44.29 47.98
N ALA A 6 -36.05 43.38 48.08
CA ALA A 6 -35.68 42.29 49.03
C ALA A 6 -36.23 40.88 48.64
N SER A 7 -35.57 39.73 48.85
CA SER A 7 -34.31 39.41 49.60
C SER A 7 -33.23 38.72 48.68
N THR A 8 -32.47 37.63 48.92
CA THR A 8 -32.38 36.56 49.95
C THR A 8 -31.00 35.80 49.91
N THR A 9 -30.67 35.02 50.94
CA THR A 9 -29.71 33.86 51.09
C THR A 9 -28.72 33.49 49.95
N THR A 10 -27.38 33.44 50.08
CA THR A 10 -26.44 32.66 50.98
C THR A 10 -26.34 31.14 50.67
N ASN A 11 -25.20 30.41 50.73
CA ASN A 11 -23.79 30.72 51.08
C ASN A 11 -22.81 29.55 50.72
N ASN A 12 -21.51 29.72 51.08
CA ASN A 12 -20.40 28.72 51.24
C ASN A 12 -19.62 28.25 49.99
N SER A 13 -18.31 27.97 50.02
CA SER A 13 -17.12 28.50 50.79
C SER A 13 -15.83 27.87 50.21
N THR A 14 -14.72 28.55 49.88
CA THR A 14 -13.57 28.98 50.74
C THR A 14 -12.90 27.81 51.53
N THR A 15 -11.56 27.65 51.70
CA THR A 15 -10.40 28.60 51.69
C THR A 15 -9.04 27.91 51.38
N THR A 16 -7.92 28.66 51.38
CA THR A 16 -6.54 28.33 50.97
C THR A 16 -5.50 28.02 52.09
N SER A 17 -4.56 27.12 51.78
CA SER A 17 -3.11 26.98 52.16
C SER A 17 -2.47 27.52 53.46
N ARG A 18 -1.57 26.70 54.08
CA ARG A 18 -0.16 27.05 54.46
C ARG A 18 0.72 25.85 54.91
N LEU A 19 2.04 26.09 55.04
CA LEU A 19 3.20 25.20 55.34
C LEU A 19 3.57 25.16 56.87
N PRO A 20 4.61 24.43 57.41
CA PRO A 20 5.79 23.74 56.79
C PRO A 20 6.20 22.32 57.33
N SER A 21 7.34 21.82 56.82
CA SER A 21 8.18 20.60 57.05
C SER A 21 8.75 20.36 58.49
N PRO A 22 9.53 19.28 58.85
CA PRO A 22 10.33 18.36 57.97
C PRO A 22 10.53 16.86 58.33
N ALA A 23 11.06 16.10 57.34
CA ALA A 23 11.91 14.87 57.44
C ALA A 23 11.27 13.58 58.03
N PRO A 24 11.72 12.34 57.70
CA PRO A 24 13.06 11.89 57.28
C PRO A 24 13.21 11.47 55.80
N ILE A 25 14.36 10.86 55.49
CA ILE A 25 14.82 10.35 54.19
C ILE A 25 14.62 8.83 54.16
N ASP A 26 14.17 8.29 53.02
CA ASP A 26 14.42 6.89 52.63
C ASP A 26 15.28 6.87 51.36
N HIS A 27 16.14 5.86 51.25
CA HIS A 27 16.87 5.53 50.03
C HIS A 27 16.09 4.45 49.28
N ASP A 28 15.91 4.65 47.97
CA ASP A 28 15.53 3.58 47.04
C ASP A 28 16.54 3.63 45.88
N ASP A 29 17.07 2.48 45.48
CA ASP A 29 18.15 2.38 44.49
C ASP A 29 17.56 2.33 43.06
N ASP A 30 17.77 3.39 42.27
CA ASP A 30 17.38 3.44 40.85
C ASP A 30 18.16 2.40 40.02
N GLU A 31 17.59 1.19 39.88
CA GLU A 31 18.12 0.14 39.02
C GLU A 31 18.10 0.61 37.55
N VAL A 32 19.29 0.85 36.99
CA VAL A 32 19.48 1.38 35.62
C VAL A 32 19.03 0.36 34.57
N THR A 33 17.73 0.35 34.31
CA THR A 33 17.09 -0.46 33.27
C THR A 33 17.64 -0.06 31.90
N PRO A 34 18.30 -0.96 31.14
CA PRO A 34 18.87 -0.60 29.85
C PRO A 34 17.79 -0.17 28.85
N LEU A 35 17.92 1.04 28.29
CA LEU A 35 17.05 1.56 27.25
C LEU A 35 17.00 0.60 26.05
N GLN A 36 15.86 -0.09 25.88
CA GLN A 36 15.61 -0.84 24.66
C GLN A 36 15.59 0.12 23.47
N PRO A 37 16.25 -0.21 22.35
CA PRO A 37 16.21 0.63 21.16
C PRO A 37 14.74 0.71 20.67
N PRO A 38 14.28 1.89 20.20
CA PRO A 38 12.87 2.08 19.86
C PRO A 38 12.46 1.14 18.73
N THR A 39 11.62 0.15 19.05
CA THR A 39 10.99 -0.70 18.05
C THR A 39 10.09 0.15 17.19
N SER A 40 10.53 0.48 15.98
CA SER A 40 9.83 1.33 15.04
C SER A 40 8.60 0.62 14.47
N SER A 41 7.53 0.54 15.26
CA SER A 41 6.20 0.14 14.82
C SER A 41 5.69 1.19 13.83
N LEU A 42 5.93 0.95 12.55
CA LEU A 42 5.40 1.77 11.47
C LEU A 42 3.87 1.89 11.65
N PRO A 43 3.27 3.08 11.45
CA PRO A 43 1.82 3.26 11.59
C PRO A 43 1.00 2.58 10.48
N CYS A 44 1.67 1.88 9.56
CA CYS A 44 1.11 1.02 8.53
C CYS A 44 1.34 -0.45 8.94
N GLY A 45 0.28 -1.26 8.95
CA GLY A 45 0.34 -2.67 9.37
C GLY A 45 1.05 -3.65 8.42
N LEU A 46 1.80 -3.17 7.42
CA LEU A 46 2.57 -4.01 6.52
C LEU A 46 3.84 -4.53 7.22
N ARG A 47 4.12 -5.82 7.05
CA ARG A 47 5.33 -6.44 7.60
C ARG A 47 6.49 -6.37 6.60
N PRO A 48 7.73 -6.06 7.04
CA PRO A 48 8.88 -6.02 6.14
C PRO A 48 9.06 -7.34 5.38
N GLN A 49 9.32 -7.24 4.08
CA GLN A 49 9.67 -8.39 3.25
C GLN A 49 11.05 -8.91 3.68
N LYS A 50 11.15 -10.22 3.92
CA LYS A 50 12.39 -10.86 4.38
C LYS A 50 13.19 -11.36 3.18
N SER A 51 14.40 -10.83 3.01
CA SER A 51 15.42 -11.42 2.15
C SER A 51 15.96 -12.70 2.78
N ILE A 52 16.19 -13.72 1.96
CA ILE A 52 16.85 -14.94 2.43
C ILE A 52 18.34 -14.67 2.50
N SER A 53 18.90 -14.80 3.71
CA SER A 53 20.34 -14.79 3.97
C SER A 53 20.71 -16.04 4.74
N ILE A 54 21.77 -16.74 4.31
CA ILE A 54 22.25 -17.98 4.94
C ILE A 54 23.67 -17.71 5.45
N THR A 55 23.81 -17.56 6.77
CA THR A 55 25.09 -17.34 7.44
C THR A 55 25.64 -18.65 8.00
N LEU A 56 26.55 -19.29 7.27
CA LEU A 56 27.24 -20.50 7.71
C LEU A 56 28.34 -20.15 8.72
N THR A 57 28.05 -20.31 10.01
CA THR A 57 29.06 -20.20 11.08
C THR A 57 29.96 -21.43 11.10
N GLY A 58 31.15 -21.34 11.72
CA GLY A 58 32.06 -22.49 11.89
C GLY A 58 31.36 -23.75 12.44
N PRO A 59 30.67 -23.68 13.60
CA PRO A 59 29.87 -24.79 14.11
C PRO A 59 28.77 -25.25 13.15
N SER A 60 28.09 -24.35 12.44
CA SER A 60 27.09 -24.72 11.43
C SER A 60 27.70 -25.54 10.28
N ILE A 61 28.91 -25.20 9.83
CA ILE A 61 29.62 -25.94 8.78
C ILE A 61 29.95 -27.35 9.27
N PHE A 62 30.56 -27.50 10.46
CA PHE A 62 30.86 -28.82 11.03
C PHE A 62 29.62 -29.69 11.19
N THR A 63 28.51 -29.13 11.71
CA THR A 63 27.24 -29.87 11.84
C THR A 63 26.69 -30.29 10.48
N VAL A 64 26.62 -29.39 9.49
CA VAL A 64 26.11 -29.72 8.15
C VAL A 64 26.98 -30.78 7.47
N SER A 65 28.31 -30.68 7.54
CA SER A 65 29.22 -31.69 7.00
C SER A 65 29.06 -33.05 7.70
N ALA A 66 28.93 -33.08 9.03
CA ALA A 66 28.72 -34.31 9.78
C ALA A 66 27.36 -34.95 9.44
N THR A 67 26.27 -34.17 9.39
CA THR A 67 24.95 -34.65 8.98
C THR A 67 24.95 -35.18 7.55
N LEU A 68 25.64 -34.52 6.62
CA LEU A 68 25.75 -34.94 5.22
C LEU A 68 26.50 -36.28 5.08
N LEU A 69 27.62 -36.46 5.79
CA LEU A 69 28.34 -37.73 5.81
C LEU A 69 27.48 -38.86 6.40
N LEU A 70 26.80 -38.60 7.52
CA LEU A 70 25.88 -39.55 8.14
C LEU A 70 24.72 -39.93 7.19
N SER A 71 24.11 -38.98 6.48
CA SER A 71 23.03 -39.32 5.54
C SER A 71 23.55 -40.07 4.31
N ILE A 72 24.75 -39.76 3.79
CA ILE A 72 25.36 -40.56 2.72
C ILE A 72 25.56 -42.02 3.17
N HIS A 73 26.02 -42.25 4.41
CA HIS A 73 26.26 -43.59 4.93
C HIS A 73 24.98 -44.37 5.31
N TYR A 74 23.97 -43.73 5.91
CA TYR A 74 22.76 -44.42 6.41
C TYR A 74 21.54 -44.34 5.49
N LEU A 75 21.40 -43.27 4.70
CA LEU A 75 20.28 -43.07 3.75
C LEU A 75 20.70 -43.30 2.29
N GLY A 76 22.02 -43.41 2.02
CA GLY A 76 22.58 -43.56 0.68
C GLY A 76 22.72 -42.24 -0.08
N SER A 77 23.51 -42.27 -1.15
CA SER A 77 23.84 -41.06 -1.92
C SER A 77 22.59 -40.46 -2.58
N ARG A 78 21.77 -41.26 -3.28
CA ARG A 78 20.61 -40.77 -4.06
C ARG A 78 19.55 -40.06 -3.22
N LEU A 79 19.24 -40.58 -2.03
CA LEU A 79 18.30 -39.91 -1.14
C LEU A 79 18.92 -38.62 -0.57
N THR A 80 20.22 -38.64 -0.24
CA THR A 80 20.93 -37.43 0.22
C THR A 80 21.04 -36.35 -0.87
N GLU A 81 21.36 -36.72 -2.10
CA GLU A 81 21.37 -35.84 -3.29
C GLU A 81 20.02 -35.12 -3.45
N CYS A 82 18.90 -35.87 -3.38
CA CYS A 82 17.56 -35.30 -3.40
C CYS A 82 17.29 -34.37 -2.21
N LEU A 83 17.67 -34.73 -0.99
CA LEU A 83 17.48 -33.89 0.20
C LEU A 83 18.27 -32.58 0.13
N VAL A 84 19.51 -32.61 -0.35
CA VAL A 84 20.36 -31.41 -0.55
C VAL A 84 19.78 -30.46 -1.60
N LEU A 85 19.11 -30.98 -2.64
CA LEU A 85 18.42 -30.16 -3.65
C LEU A 85 17.05 -29.62 -3.16
N VAL A 86 16.30 -30.43 -2.41
CA VAL A 86 14.94 -30.07 -1.96
C VAL A 86 14.96 -29.13 -0.75
N ALA A 87 15.90 -29.27 0.19
CA ALA A 87 15.98 -28.42 1.38
C ALA A 87 16.03 -26.90 1.09
N PRO A 88 16.93 -26.38 0.22
CA PRO A 88 16.93 -24.96 -0.11
C PRO A 88 15.67 -24.53 -0.86
N LEU A 89 15.09 -25.39 -1.71
CA LEU A 89 13.82 -25.11 -2.39
C LEU A 89 12.65 -24.96 -1.41
N VAL A 90 12.58 -25.80 -0.38
CA VAL A 90 11.56 -25.69 0.69
C VAL A 90 11.75 -24.41 1.50
N VAL A 91 12.99 -24.00 1.80
CA VAL A 91 13.28 -22.73 2.47
C VAL A 91 12.90 -21.53 1.61
N LEU A 92 13.21 -21.57 0.31
CA LEU A 92 12.82 -20.55 -0.68
C LEU A 92 11.30 -20.39 -0.74
N LEU A 93 10.58 -21.48 -0.98
CA LEU A 93 9.11 -21.49 -1.09
C LEU A 93 8.43 -21.07 0.22
N ARG A 94 8.94 -21.49 1.38
CA ARG A 94 8.40 -21.06 2.67
C ARG A 94 8.58 -19.56 2.89
N ASN A 95 9.78 -19.02 2.64
CA ASN A 95 10.04 -17.59 2.86
C ASN A 95 9.24 -16.71 1.88
N ASP A 96 9.09 -17.13 0.62
CA ASP A 96 8.23 -16.44 -0.36
C ASP A 96 6.73 -16.53 -0.01
N TYR A 97 6.26 -17.66 0.52
CA TYR A 97 4.89 -17.77 1.05
C TYR A 97 4.65 -16.86 2.26
N GLU A 98 5.57 -16.84 3.23
CA GLU A 98 5.53 -15.91 4.37
C GLU A 98 5.55 -14.45 3.90
N ASN A 99 6.39 -14.12 2.91
CA ASN A 99 6.45 -12.79 2.30
C ASN A 99 5.13 -12.42 1.59
N PHE A 100 4.47 -13.36 0.90
CA PHE A 100 3.14 -13.18 0.34
C PHE A 100 2.09 -12.90 1.42
N LEU A 101 2.09 -13.65 2.53
CA LEU A 101 1.19 -13.40 3.67
C LEU A 101 1.46 -12.02 4.32
N ASN A 102 2.72 -11.59 4.38
CA ASN A 102 3.14 -10.31 4.96
C ASN A 102 2.69 -9.07 4.16
N LEU A 103 2.23 -9.23 2.91
CA LEU A 103 1.57 -8.17 2.11
C LEU A 103 0.12 -7.89 2.56
N GLY A 104 -0.44 -8.76 3.41
CA GLY A 104 -1.80 -8.66 3.94
C GLY A 104 -2.89 -9.28 3.04
N PRO A 105 -4.18 -9.03 3.35
CA PRO A 105 -5.29 -9.43 2.50
C PRO A 105 -5.34 -8.58 1.23
N GLY A 106 -6.02 -9.07 0.19
CA GLY A 106 -6.27 -8.34 -1.06
C GLY A 106 -7.19 -9.12 -2.01
N GLY A 107 -7.10 -8.82 -3.31
CA GLY A 107 -7.91 -9.48 -4.36
C GLY A 107 -7.73 -11.00 -4.42
N THR A 108 -6.53 -11.49 -4.09
CA THR A 108 -6.19 -12.92 -3.93
C THR A 108 -6.36 -13.35 -2.47
N PRO A 109 -6.98 -14.51 -2.18
CA PRO A 109 -7.01 -15.06 -0.82
C PRO A 109 -5.61 -15.40 -0.30
N SER A 110 -5.33 -15.08 0.96
CA SER A 110 -4.07 -15.38 1.67
C SER A 110 -3.93 -16.86 2.05
N THR A 111 -4.12 -17.77 1.09
CA THR A 111 -4.10 -19.25 1.26
C THR A 111 -3.04 -19.88 0.36
N VAL A 112 -2.70 -21.15 0.59
CA VAL A 112 -1.77 -21.90 -0.28
C VAL A 112 -2.28 -21.96 -1.73
N TYR A 113 -3.60 -22.10 -1.94
CA TYR A 113 -4.20 -22.03 -3.28
C TYR A 113 -3.99 -20.65 -3.93
N GLY A 114 -4.23 -19.56 -3.18
CA GLY A 114 -3.98 -18.21 -3.68
C GLY A 114 -2.51 -17.95 -4.01
N TYR A 115 -1.59 -18.49 -3.19
CA TYR A 115 -0.15 -18.45 -3.45
C TYR A 115 0.25 -19.21 -4.72
N LEU A 116 -0.29 -20.40 -4.96
CA LEU A 116 -0.06 -21.16 -6.19
C LEU A 116 -0.62 -20.42 -7.41
N GLN A 117 -1.81 -19.83 -7.29
CA GLN A 117 -2.42 -18.99 -8.33
C GLN A 117 -1.52 -17.79 -8.69
N ILE A 118 -1.01 -17.02 -7.72
CA ILE A 118 -0.09 -15.91 -8.03
C ILE A 118 1.30 -16.37 -8.45
N SER A 119 1.73 -17.57 -8.05
CA SER A 119 2.99 -18.17 -8.52
C SER A 119 2.92 -18.50 -10.00
N TRP A 120 1.78 -19.00 -10.50
CA TRP A 120 1.51 -19.12 -11.93
C TRP A 120 1.54 -17.75 -12.64
N TRP A 121 0.80 -16.76 -12.14
CA TRP A 121 0.74 -15.43 -12.78
C TRP A 121 2.09 -14.68 -12.76
N ARG A 122 2.95 -14.90 -11.76
CA ARG A 122 4.32 -14.36 -11.68
C ARG A 122 5.18 -14.76 -12.88
N LEU A 123 4.99 -15.95 -13.47
CA LEU A 123 5.71 -16.41 -14.66
C LEU A 123 5.42 -15.55 -15.90
N TRP A 124 4.22 -14.96 -15.96
CA TRP A 124 3.71 -14.22 -17.13
C TRP A 124 3.80 -12.70 -16.98
N ALA A 125 4.12 -12.22 -15.79
CA ALA A 125 4.13 -10.80 -15.41
C ALA A 125 5.04 -9.93 -16.31
N LEU A 126 4.76 -8.61 -16.31
CA LEU A 126 5.64 -7.60 -16.88
C LEU A 126 6.99 -7.60 -16.17
N ARG A 127 8.08 -7.81 -16.92
CA ARG A 127 9.46 -7.68 -16.42
C ARG A 127 9.87 -6.22 -16.18
N ASP A 128 9.28 -5.29 -16.93
CA ASP A 128 9.44 -3.86 -16.76
C ASP A 128 8.06 -3.20 -16.55
N PRO A 129 7.76 -2.65 -15.37
CA PRO A 129 6.54 -1.91 -15.10
C PRO A 129 6.66 -0.40 -15.41
N PHE A 130 7.81 0.09 -15.87
CA PHE A 130 8.09 1.51 -16.11
C PHE A 130 7.98 1.94 -17.58
N THR A 131 7.98 1.00 -18.54
CA THR A 131 7.61 1.27 -19.94
C THR A 131 6.09 1.28 -20.13
N ALA A 132 5.56 2.37 -20.71
CA ALA A 132 4.14 2.56 -21.03
C ALA A 132 3.61 1.49 -22.02
N PRO A 133 2.30 1.19 -22.03
CA PRO A 133 1.71 0.33 -23.05
C PRO A 133 1.91 0.92 -24.46
N VAL A 134 2.13 0.04 -25.44
CA VAL A 134 2.05 0.43 -26.86
C VAL A 134 0.59 0.71 -27.19
N VAL A 135 0.32 1.86 -27.82
CA VAL A 135 -1.02 2.27 -28.24
C VAL A 135 -1.43 1.42 -29.45
N LEU A 136 -2.17 0.34 -29.19
CA LEU A 136 -2.66 -0.59 -30.23
C LEU A 136 -4.06 -0.22 -30.75
N SER A 137 -4.77 0.68 -30.08
CA SER A 137 -6.12 1.11 -30.46
C SER A 137 -6.20 2.62 -30.64
N SER A 138 -6.89 3.04 -31.70
CA SER A 138 -7.08 4.45 -32.07
C SER A 138 -8.15 5.11 -31.21
N SER A 139 -7.87 5.34 -29.93
CA SER A 139 -8.75 6.17 -29.11
C SER A 139 -8.77 7.59 -29.67
N GLN A 140 -9.95 8.09 -30.06
CA GLN A 140 -10.12 9.45 -30.58
C GLN A 140 -9.88 10.54 -29.51
N ILE A 141 -9.77 10.14 -28.24
CA ILE A 141 -9.60 11.00 -27.08
C ILE A 141 -8.25 10.67 -26.43
N GLY A 142 -7.26 11.52 -26.68
CA GLY A 142 -5.95 11.45 -26.03
C GLY A 142 -5.97 11.87 -24.56
N GLY A 143 -4.82 11.69 -23.90
CA GLY A 143 -4.65 12.00 -22.48
C GLY A 143 -4.72 13.49 -22.13
N ILE A 144 -4.97 13.80 -20.85
CA ILE A 144 -5.09 15.18 -20.35
C ILE A 144 -3.89 15.65 -19.51
N LEU A 145 -3.14 14.76 -18.85
CA LEU A 145 -2.05 15.12 -17.94
C LEU A 145 -0.89 15.81 -18.65
N GLN A 146 -0.65 15.49 -19.94
CA GLN A 146 0.35 16.19 -20.74
C GLN A 146 0.01 17.69 -20.88
N LYS A 147 -1.27 18.03 -21.09
CA LYS A 147 -1.73 19.42 -21.26
C LYS A 147 -1.77 20.19 -19.93
N GLN A 148 -2.06 19.50 -18.83
CA GLN A 148 -2.04 20.09 -17.48
C GLN A 148 -0.62 20.32 -16.93
N GLY A 149 0.42 19.75 -17.55
CA GLY A 149 1.81 19.83 -17.05
C GLY A 149 2.00 19.12 -15.70
N LEU A 150 2.21 17.80 -15.72
CA LEU A 150 2.52 17.06 -14.49
C LEU A 150 4.00 17.31 -14.07
N PRO A 151 4.28 17.75 -12.83
CA PRO A 151 5.64 17.94 -12.33
C PRO A 151 6.35 16.60 -12.10
N TYR A 152 7.67 16.61 -11.98
CA TYR A 152 8.44 15.41 -11.62
C TYR A 152 8.34 15.13 -10.11
N ARG A 153 8.23 13.87 -9.70
CA ARG A 153 8.20 13.48 -8.29
C ARG A 153 9.60 13.43 -7.71
N SER A 154 9.92 14.33 -6.78
CA SER A 154 11.25 14.42 -6.17
C SER A 154 11.66 13.16 -5.39
N GLY A 155 12.92 12.73 -5.57
CA GLY A 155 13.51 11.59 -4.86
C GLY A 155 13.38 10.25 -5.61
N PRO A 156 13.82 9.14 -5.00
CA PRO A 156 13.70 7.80 -5.58
C PRO A 156 12.25 7.32 -5.60
N ARG A 157 11.93 6.45 -6.56
CA ARG A 157 10.65 5.72 -6.58
C ARG A 157 10.50 4.86 -5.32
N PRO A 158 9.27 4.70 -4.79
CA PRO A 158 9.00 3.72 -3.75
C PRO A 158 9.33 2.29 -4.20
N ILE A 159 9.76 1.47 -3.26
CA ILE A 159 9.91 0.02 -3.37
C ILE A 159 8.51 -0.60 -3.35
N VAL A 160 8.22 -1.41 -4.36
CA VAL A 160 6.94 -2.09 -4.51
C VAL A 160 7.16 -3.59 -4.64
N ALA A 161 6.36 -4.38 -3.93
CA ALA A 161 6.39 -5.84 -3.95
C ALA A 161 4.99 -6.44 -4.11
N GLY A 162 4.95 -7.75 -4.38
CA GLY A 162 3.72 -8.45 -4.68
C GLY A 162 3.24 -8.26 -6.12
N ILE A 163 2.07 -8.84 -6.41
CA ILE A 163 1.38 -8.80 -7.70
C ILE A 163 -0.13 -8.75 -7.49
N ALA A 164 -0.65 -9.60 -6.59
CA ALA A 164 -2.03 -9.54 -6.11
C ALA A 164 -2.09 -10.23 -4.73
N PRO A 165 -2.06 -9.49 -3.60
CA PRO A 165 -1.94 -8.03 -3.50
C PRO A 165 -0.60 -7.50 -4.05
N GLN A 166 -0.60 -6.22 -4.43
CA GLN A 166 0.59 -5.41 -4.71
C GLN A 166 0.68 -4.31 -3.63
N ARG A 167 1.88 -4.03 -3.11
CA ARG A 167 2.09 -3.11 -1.98
C ARG A 167 3.30 -2.22 -2.16
N GLN A 168 3.17 -0.98 -1.73
CA GLN A 168 4.27 -0.04 -1.52
C GLN A 168 4.86 -0.29 -0.13
N LEU A 169 6.18 -0.50 -0.03
CA LEU A 169 6.85 -0.94 1.21
C LEU A 169 7.54 0.20 1.98
N ASP A 170 7.81 1.31 1.32
CA ASP A 170 8.39 2.54 1.87
C ASP A 170 7.55 3.74 1.41
N GLN A 171 7.92 4.95 1.85
CA GLN A 171 7.28 6.22 1.41
C GLN A 171 5.74 6.21 1.53
N HIS A 172 5.20 5.48 2.50
CA HIS A 172 3.77 5.31 2.76
C HIS A 172 3.05 6.65 2.82
N GLY A 173 1.83 6.71 2.28
CA GLY A 173 1.08 7.97 2.21
C GLY A 173 0.69 8.49 3.58
N SER A 174 0.56 9.81 3.73
CA SER A 174 0.18 10.37 5.04
C SER A 174 -1.29 10.02 5.38
N ARG A 175 -1.57 9.71 6.65
CA ARG A 175 -2.95 9.44 7.12
C ARG A 175 -3.88 10.63 6.85
N HIS A 176 -3.34 11.86 6.86
CA HIS A 176 -4.08 13.07 6.49
C HIS A 176 -4.48 13.05 5.02
N SER A 177 -3.50 12.88 4.12
CA SER A 177 -3.69 12.83 2.66
C SER A 177 -4.65 11.72 2.25
N TYR A 178 -4.53 10.53 2.86
CA TYR A 178 -5.46 9.42 2.67
C TYR A 178 -6.90 9.74 3.12
N GLN A 179 -7.07 10.36 4.29
CA GLN A 179 -8.40 10.78 4.76
C GLN A 179 -9.02 11.85 3.85
N MET A 180 -8.23 12.82 3.38
CA MET A 180 -8.70 13.84 2.44
C MET A 180 -9.07 13.23 1.09
N LEU A 181 -8.23 12.35 0.54
CA LEU A 181 -8.52 11.60 -0.69
C LEU A 181 -9.83 10.81 -0.58
N ARG A 182 -10.02 10.05 0.51
CA ARG A 182 -11.28 9.33 0.74
C ARG A 182 -12.48 10.28 0.85
N ARG A 183 -12.34 11.41 1.56
CA ARG A 183 -13.40 12.46 1.64
C ARG A 183 -13.71 13.06 0.26
N ALA A 184 -12.71 13.33 -0.57
CA ALA A 184 -12.88 13.89 -1.91
C ALA A 184 -13.64 12.92 -2.85
N MET A 185 -13.29 11.63 -2.84
CA MET A 185 -14.03 10.60 -3.61
C MET A 185 -15.49 10.48 -3.15
N VAL A 186 -15.75 10.46 -1.84
CA VAL A 186 -17.14 10.43 -1.31
C VAL A 186 -17.91 11.71 -1.65
N LYS A 187 -17.28 12.88 -1.50
CA LYS A 187 -17.83 14.21 -1.89
C LYS A 187 -18.20 14.26 -3.37
N LEU A 188 -17.42 13.62 -4.25
CA LEU A 188 -17.74 13.49 -5.68
C LEU A 188 -18.94 12.56 -5.91
N GLY A 189 -18.96 11.39 -5.27
CA GLY A 189 -20.08 10.45 -5.34
C GLY A 189 -21.41 11.07 -4.89
N THR A 190 -21.41 11.81 -3.78
CA THR A 190 -22.62 12.49 -3.27
C THR A 190 -23.00 13.74 -4.04
N ARG A 191 -22.04 14.46 -4.65
CA ARG A 191 -22.31 15.61 -5.53
C ARG A 191 -22.87 15.21 -6.90
N SER A 192 -22.60 13.99 -7.37
CA SER A 192 -23.04 13.52 -8.69
C SER A 192 -23.49 12.05 -8.67
N PRO A 193 -24.53 11.71 -7.88
CA PRO A 193 -24.93 10.32 -7.61
C PRO A 193 -25.58 9.60 -8.80
N LEU A 194 -25.91 10.32 -9.88
CA LEU A 194 -26.32 9.74 -11.16
C LEU A 194 -25.12 9.28 -12.02
N ARG A 195 -23.90 9.74 -11.69
CA ARG A 195 -22.70 9.54 -12.50
C ARG A 195 -21.66 8.69 -11.80
N PHE A 196 -21.45 8.94 -10.51
CA PHE A 196 -20.44 8.29 -9.69
C PHE A 196 -21.05 7.65 -8.44
N GLY A 197 -20.31 6.72 -7.84
CA GLY A 197 -20.61 6.12 -6.54
C GLY A 197 -19.30 5.69 -5.86
N THR A 198 -19.35 5.43 -4.56
CA THR A 198 -18.19 4.92 -3.81
C THR A 198 -18.55 3.70 -3.00
N GLU A 199 -17.87 2.59 -3.25
CA GLU A 199 -18.11 1.29 -2.62
C GLU A 199 -16.77 0.60 -2.28
N ARG A 200 -16.80 -0.68 -1.94
CA ARG A 200 -15.62 -1.53 -1.73
C ARG A 200 -15.04 -1.92 -3.09
N SER A 201 -13.71 -1.93 -3.26
CA SER A 201 -13.10 -2.36 -4.54
C SER A 201 -13.54 -3.77 -4.92
N CYS A 202 -13.85 -3.99 -6.19
CA CYS A 202 -14.10 -5.31 -6.77
C CYS A 202 -12.78 -6.03 -7.10
N VAL A 203 -11.75 -5.29 -7.54
CA VAL A 203 -10.43 -5.85 -7.86
C VAL A 203 -9.70 -6.31 -6.59
N GLU A 204 -9.55 -5.40 -5.62
CA GLU A 204 -8.77 -5.62 -4.39
C GLU A 204 -9.62 -6.24 -3.26
N LYS A 205 -10.95 -6.21 -3.40
CA LYS A 205 -11.91 -6.74 -2.41
C LYS A 205 -11.77 -6.09 -1.02
N HIS A 206 -11.09 -4.95 -0.92
CA HIS A 206 -10.81 -4.15 0.28
C HIS A 206 -10.64 -2.68 -0.15
N GLY A 207 -10.47 -1.75 0.79
CA GLY A 207 -10.32 -0.33 0.44
C GLY A 207 -11.61 0.35 -0.01
N LEU A 208 -11.54 1.69 -0.07
CA LEU A 208 -12.56 2.51 -0.69
C LEU A 208 -12.23 2.68 -2.18
N ALA A 209 -13.22 2.45 -3.04
CA ALA A 209 -13.14 2.64 -4.48
C ALA A 209 -14.19 3.64 -5.00
N LEU A 210 -13.85 4.33 -6.08
CA LEU A 210 -14.73 5.22 -6.83
C LEU A 210 -15.15 4.53 -8.13
N PHE A 211 -16.45 4.49 -8.41
CA PHE A 211 -17.04 3.84 -9.58
C PHE A 211 -17.77 4.86 -10.46
N ALA A 212 -17.72 4.68 -11.78
CA ALA A 212 -18.59 5.35 -12.73
C ALA A 212 -19.79 4.46 -13.07
N LYS A 213 -21.02 5.00 -12.94
CA LYS A 213 -22.27 4.29 -13.27
C LYS A 213 -22.46 4.04 -14.77
N TYR A 214 -21.85 4.90 -15.59
CA TYR A 214 -21.82 4.78 -17.05
C TYR A 214 -20.35 4.81 -17.50
N ALA A 215 -19.65 3.72 -17.23
CA ALA A 215 -18.25 3.55 -17.60
C ALA A 215 -18.14 3.02 -19.05
N LEU A 216 -17.49 3.80 -19.91
CA LEU A 216 -17.24 3.47 -21.31
C LEU A 216 -16.05 2.51 -21.47
N ARG A 217 -15.10 2.57 -20.54
CA ARG A 217 -13.84 1.81 -20.56
C ARG A 217 -13.54 1.36 -19.13
N THR A 218 -13.59 0.06 -18.83
CA THR A 218 -13.67 -0.42 -17.44
C THR A 218 -12.81 -1.66 -17.19
N ASN A 219 -12.08 -1.66 -16.07
CA ASN A 219 -11.90 -2.87 -15.27
C ASN A 219 -13.07 -2.95 -14.27
N CYS A 220 -13.48 -4.17 -13.89
CA CYS A 220 -14.39 -4.43 -12.76
C CYS A 220 -15.60 -3.47 -12.62
N GLN A 221 -16.59 -3.59 -13.52
CA GLN A 221 -17.91 -2.95 -13.37
C GLN A 221 -17.88 -1.41 -13.21
N GLY A 222 -16.92 -0.74 -13.87
CA GLY A 222 -16.81 0.72 -13.81
C GLY A 222 -15.92 1.26 -12.68
N GLU A 223 -15.09 0.43 -12.05
CA GLU A 223 -14.11 0.86 -11.05
C GLU A 223 -13.06 1.80 -11.67
N ILE A 224 -13.06 3.07 -11.27
CA ILE A 224 -12.13 4.10 -11.75
C ILE A 224 -10.80 4.00 -10.98
N VAL A 225 -10.89 4.01 -9.65
CA VAL A 225 -9.75 3.98 -8.73
C VAL A 225 -10.13 3.29 -7.42
N HIS A 226 -9.22 2.53 -6.84
CA HIS A 226 -9.29 2.10 -5.43
C HIS A 226 -8.03 2.46 -4.66
N VAL A 227 -8.19 2.81 -3.38
CA VAL A 227 -7.09 3.18 -2.48
C VAL A 227 -6.88 2.08 -1.46
N HIS A 228 -5.63 1.63 -1.30
CA HIS A 228 -5.26 0.64 -0.29
C HIS A 228 -5.38 1.23 1.13
N ASP A 229 -6.04 0.51 2.03
CA ASP A 229 -6.13 0.89 3.45
C ASP A 229 -4.82 0.65 4.23
N SER A 230 -3.84 -0.04 3.62
CA SER A 230 -2.52 -0.31 4.19
C SER A 230 -1.53 0.82 3.90
N ASP A 231 -1.03 0.90 2.67
CA ASP A 231 0.07 1.81 2.27
C ASP A 231 -0.40 3.17 1.72
N HIS A 232 -1.71 3.33 1.51
CA HIS A 232 -2.36 4.49 0.89
C HIS A 232 -1.96 4.76 -0.57
N SER A 233 -1.32 3.79 -1.23
CA SER A 233 -1.20 3.76 -2.70
C SER A 233 -2.54 3.34 -3.32
N MET A 234 -2.65 3.42 -4.65
CA MET A 234 -3.93 3.22 -5.33
C MET A 234 -3.75 2.66 -6.73
N HIS A 235 -4.73 1.89 -7.20
CA HIS A 235 -4.78 1.40 -8.57
C HIS A 235 -5.91 2.03 -9.36
N MET A 236 -5.68 2.24 -10.66
CA MET A 236 -6.63 2.86 -11.59
C MET A 236 -6.29 2.49 -13.05
N CYS A 237 -7.23 2.74 -13.97
CA CYS A 237 -6.97 2.77 -15.41
C CYS A 237 -6.71 4.22 -15.88
N LEU A 238 -5.76 4.42 -16.79
CA LEU A 238 -5.45 5.71 -17.40
C LEU A 238 -5.31 5.57 -18.92
N HIS A 239 -5.48 6.66 -19.66
CA HIS A 239 -5.15 6.66 -21.10
C HIS A 239 -3.64 6.37 -21.28
N PRO A 240 -3.20 5.59 -22.29
CA PRO A 240 -1.77 5.32 -22.53
C PRO A 240 -0.84 6.53 -22.55
N ASP A 241 -1.29 7.70 -23.04
CA ASP A 241 -0.53 8.96 -22.96
C ASP A 241 -0.32 9.42 -21.50
N ASP A 242 -1.39 9.34 -20.69
CA ASP A 242 -1.37 9.74 -19.28
C ASP A 242 -0.56 8.74 -18.44
N ILE A 243 -0.58 7.45 -18.79
CA ILE A 243 0.37 6.46 -18.27
C ILE A 243 1.81 6.88 -18.61
N LYS A 244 2.11 7.23 -19.87
CA LYS A 244 3.44 7.69 -20.28
C LYS A 244 3.89 8.93 -19.50
N VAL A 245 2.99 9.87 -19.20
CA VAL A 245 3.27 11.03 -18.34
C VAL A 245 3.52 10.60 -16.89
N VAL A 246 2.62 9.83 -16.27
CA VAL A 246 2.76 9.32 -14.87
C VAL A 246 4.06 8.55 -14.67
N LEU A 247 4.38 7.64 -15.60
CA LEU A 247 5.59 6.82 -15.55
C LEU A 247 6.84 7.68 -15.70
N SER A 248 6.94 8.53 -16.73
CA SER A 248 8.12 9.39 -16.96
C SER A 248 8.33 10.43 -15.87
N LYS A 249 7.27 10.85 -15.16
CA LYS A 249 7.33 11.81 -14.05
C LYS A 249 7.50 11.19 -12.66
N GLY A 250 7.52 9.86 -12.56
CA GLY A 250 7.80 9.16 -11.29
C GLY A 250 6.61 9.00 -10.33
N TRP A 251 5.37 9.21 -10.79
CA TRP A 251 4.17 9.15 -9.95
C TRP A 251 3.55 7.76 -9.80
N GLY A 252 3.98 6.80 -10.62
CA GLY A 252 3.50 5.43 -10.54
C GLY A 252 4.33 4.43 -11.35
N GLN A 253 3.81 3.21 -11.40
CA GLN A 253 4.31 2.08 -12.18
C GLN A 253 3.12 1.24 -12.69
N ARG A 254 3.29 0.47 -13.76
CA ARG A 254 2.25 -0.45 -14.24
C ARG A 254 2.04 -1.60 -13.27
N HIS A 255 0.81 -2.10 -13.19
CA HIS A 255 0.52 -3.32 -12.45
C HIS A 255 1.23 -4.51 -13.15
N PRO A 256 1.90 -5.45 -12.45
CA PRO A 256 2.66 -6.52 -13.12
C PRO A 256 1.82 -7.43 -14.01
N LEU A 257 0.50 -7.53 -13.78
CA LEU A 257 -0.43 -8.26 -14.65
C LEU A 257 -0.99 -7.46 -15.84
N ALA A 258 -0.70 -6.15 -15.96
CA ALA A 258 -1.20 -5.28 -17.03
C ALA A 258 -0.44 -5.48 -18.35
N ARG A 259 -0.28 -6.74 -18.78
CA ARG A 259 0.51 -7.14 -19.95
C ARG A 259 -0.36 -7.29 -21.20
N ASN A 260 0.05 -6.67 -22.30
CA ASN A 260 -0.40 -7.05 -23.64
C ASN A 260 0.11 -8.48 -23.94
N GLY A 261 -0.80 -9.45 -24.01
CA GLY A 261 -0.49 -10.85 -24.27
C GLY A 261 -1.39 -11.42 -25.36
N TRP A 262 -0.79 -12.00 -26.40
CA TRP A 262 -1.52 -12.74 -27.44
C TRP A 262 -1.66 -14.24 -27.11
N VAL A 263 -0.81 -14.76 -26.21
CA VAL A 263 -0.78 -16.18 -25.80
C VAL A 263 -1.70 -16.44 -24.59
N LEU A 264 -1.84 -15.46 -23.70
CA LEU A 264 -2.56 -15.60 -22.43
C LEU A 264 -3.29 -14.30 -22.12
N GLN A 265 -4.61 -14.38 -21.94
CA GLN A 265 -5.42 -13.27 -21.50
C GLN A 265 -5.13 -12.97 -20.02
N MET A 266 -4.71 -11.74 -19.73
CA MET A 266 -4.41 -11.30 -18.37
C MET A 266 -5.69 -10.86 -17.63
N PRO A 267 -5.73 -10.97 -16.28
CA PRO A 267 -6.93 -10.68 -15.48
C PRO A 267 -7.18 -9.18 -15.22
N VAL A 268 -6.34 -8.27 -15.73
CA VAL A 268 -6.51 -6.81 -15.63
C VAL A 268 -6.18 -6.15 -16.98
N SER A 269 -6.79 -5.00 -17.28
CA SER A 269 -6.46 -4.20 -18.46
C SER A 269 -4.95 -3.87 -18.56
N PRO A 270 -4.36 -3.82 -19.77
CA PRO A 270 -3.02 -3.30 -20.02
C PRO A 270 -2.74 -1.87 -19.52
N ASP A 271 -3.82 -1.10 -19.33
CA ASP A 271 -3.83 0.29 -18.85
C ASP A 271 -3.79 0.41 -17.32
N PHE A 272 -3.82 -0.72 -16.60
CA PHE A 272 -3.94 -0.73 -15.16
C PHE A 272 -2.59 -0.38 -14.49
N VAL A 273 -2.59 0.72 -13.75
CA VAL A 273 -1.41 1.28 -13.08
C VAL A 273 -1.56 1.28 -11.57
N MET A 274 -0.43 1.33 -10.87
CA MET A 274 -0.29 1.70 -9.48
C MET A 274 0.20 3.14 -9.41
N ILE A 275 -0.57 4.03 -8.79
CA ILE A 275 -0.13 5.37 -8.42
C ILE A 275 0.38 5.32 -6.99
N TYR A 276 1.57 5.90 -6.77
CA TYR A 276 2.21 5.88 -5.47
C TYR A 276 1.45 6.75 -4.46
N ALA A 277 1.53 6.38 -3.18
CA ALA A 277 0.86 7.06 -2.10
C ALA A 277 1.39 8.51 -1.93
N PRO A 278 0.53 9.54 -1.77
CA PRO A 278 0.96 10.93 -1.60
C PRO A 278 1.64 11.13 -0.23
N ARG A 279 2.88 11.60 -0.25
CA ARG A 279 3.69 11.91 0.94
C ARG A 279 3.16 13.17 1.63
N TYR A 280 3.38 13.27 2.93
CA TYR A 280 3.07 14.52 3.65
C TYR A 280 3.97 15.66 3.14
N THR A 281 3.35 16.79 2.82
CA THR A 281 3.99 18.05 2.42
C THR A 281 3.16 19.18 3.00
N THR A 282 3.79 20.27 3.44
CA THR A 282 3.13 21.38 4.16
C THR A 282 1.97 21.99 3.36
N ASP A 283 2.14 22.10 2.05
CA ASP A 283 1.16 22.69 1.11
C ASP A 283 0.38 21.61 0.32
N GLU A 284 0.40 20.37 0.80
CA GLU A 284 -0.33 19.21 0.23
C GLU A 284 -0.05 18.93 -1.26
N GLN A 285 1.09 19.37 -1.77
CA GLN A 285 1.41 19.39 -3.21
C GLN A 285 1.23 18.02 -3.88
N GLU A 286 1.69 16.94 -3.24
CA GLU A 286 1.52 15.57 -3.78
C GLU A 286 0.05 15.12 -3.84
N LEU A 287 -0.80 15.57 -2.92
CA LEU A 287 -2.23 15.23 -2.91
C LEU A 287 -2.96 15.88 -4.08
N GLN A 288 -2.68 17.16 -4.35
CA GLN A 288 -3.26 17.89 -5.49
C GLN A 288 -2.80 17.30 -6.84
N ILE A 289 -1.57 16.78 -6.89
CA ILE A 289 -1.06 16.06 -8.08
C ILE A 289 -1.77 14.71 -8.24
N VAL A 290 -2.00 13.96 -7.15
CA VAL A 290 -2.78 12.71 -7.16
C VAL A 290 -4.24 12.96 -7.57
N TYR A 291 -4.88 14.04 -7.12
CA TYR A 291 -6.23 14.44 -7.57
C TYR A 291 -6.30 14.60 -9.09
N ARG A 292 -5.36 15.33 -9.69
CA ARG A 292 -5.26 15.49 -11.14
C ARG A 292 -5.08 14.18 -11.89
N ILE A 293 -4.35 13.22 -11.32
CA ILE A 293 -4.18 11.87 -11.90
C ILE A 293 -5.50 11.09 -11.83
N ILE A 294 -6.28 11.21 -10.75
CA ILE A 294 -7.60 10.58 -10.65
C ILE A 294 -8.62 11.25 -11.59
N GLU A 295 -8.54 12.57 -11.79
CA GLU A 295 -9.34 13.29 -12.80
C GLU A 295 -9.06 12.76 -14.21
N ALA A 296 -7.82 12.38 -14.53
CA ALA A 296 -7.48 11.70 -15.78
C ALA A 296 -8.02 10.27 -15.86
N ALA A 297 -8.12 9.54 -14.74
CA ALA A 297 -8.78 8.24 -14.69
C ALA A 297 -10.31 8.36 -14.91
N ILE A 298 -10.95 9.38 -14.32
CA ILE A 298 -12.37 9.70 -14.55
C ILE A 298 -12.60 10.04 -16.03
N TRP A 299 -11.73 10.87 -16.61
CA TRP A 299 -11.77 11.21 -18.04
C TRP A 299 -11.59 9.98 -18.95
N TYR A 300 -10.68 9.06 -18.62
CA TYR A 300 -10.50 7.84 -19.41
C TYR A 300 -11.67 6.85 -19.28
N THR A 301 -12.22 6.70 -18.08
CA THR A 301 -13.28 5.70 -17.78
C THR A 301 -14.67 6.15 -18.27
N SER A 302 -15.01 7.43 -18.15
CA SER A 302 -16.36 7.94 -18.46
C SER A 302 -16.40 9.27 -19.24
N GLU A 303 -15.26 9.71 -19.81
CA GLU A 303 -15.17 10.91 -20.68
C GLU A 303 -15.68 12.21 -20.01
N GLU A 304 -15.53 12.27 -18.68
CA GLU A 304 -16.06 13.34 -17.85
C GLU A 304 -14.99 14.25 -17.24
N LYS A 305 -15.33 15.54 -17.10
CA LYS A 305 -14.43 16.56 -16.56
C LYS A 305 -14.87 16.93 -15.15
N VAL A 306 -14.03 16.57 -14.20
CA VAL A 306 -14.26 16.70 -12.76
C VAL A 306 -13.10 17.47 -12.14
N SER A 307 -13.35 18.09 -10.98
CA SER A 307 -12.33 18.68 -10.12
C SER A 307 -12.51 18.11 -8.71
N LEU A 308 -11.45 17.55 -8.12
CA LEU A 308 -11.46 16.86 -6.83
C LEU A 308 -11.05 17.74 -5.63
N SER A 309 -10.42 18.89 -5.90
CA SER A 309 -10.16 19.97 -4.93
C SER A 309 -11.47 20.62 -4.45
#